data_AF-A0A5B9QM35-F1
#
_entry.id   AF-A0A5B9QM35-F1
#
_cell.length_a   1.000
_cell.length_b   1.000
_cell.length_c   1.000
_cell.angle_alpha   90.00
_cell.angle_beta   90.00
_cell.angle_gamma   90.00
#
_symmetry.space_group_name_H-M   'P 1'
#
loop_
_entity.id
_entity.type
_entity.pdbx_description
1 polymer ?
#
loop_
_entity_poly.entity_id
_entity_poly.type
_entity_poly.pdbx_seq_one_letter_code
_entity_poly.pdbx_strand_id
1 'polypeptide(L)'
;MAGDKSTSIDADDAIKDVNEAMAILPRKPFGCLARSAKYGGILLLLLAVFVYWNFFRQPPLKISKATTFITEPLTSEGTRVDYFAAFESEFHGADMKTEDNGYRLIVGALGDVTNDGQERTAARRYYEQLGLDAEIAPTMTYVESLDFLKGYCNAEGLDEKRANELDDKLYEPWTLDDMPMMEPWLEGNAPILDLLAEAVRLPAFRFPTLRPEENATLVKSISFAEYQRTRAFTRMLSVRAHYRIGTGDIEGAINDVLTCARLGRHTASQGTMIARLVGIAVESVAASVGVASLQEMQPSKEQIERLLNELDALPPRPPMSRMLLAERYHSLDFLQAMAHGDESLAELFSEWDNHGLMPSTTVASFPIDWNVVMQRVNQQYDELGTGLILRPQSNKSSSSLFIGERSRRVADLFSLHYMPAIEACVEAEHRIECMKNLQRISLAMLLYEREHGTLPPAYTVDAAGKPLHSWRVLLLPYLGEQKLWSKLRLDEPWDSEHNRQFHDVLVSRYQCPSAELRPGQTTYSVVVGNDTAFHEGEGKALDDFGTHLALVVERQQAVCWMDPMSELPQSIAYQGINHNAAGLGSPHPGGLNIGFRDGGATFISETFELSKLQGLLDGTAETRKW
;
A
#
# COMPACT_ATOMS: atom_id res chain seq x y z
N MET A 1 -15.66 -78.66 15.62
CA MET A 1 -15.71 -77.83 16.85
C MET A 1 -16.13 -76.43 16.49
N ALA A 2 -16.94 -75.70 17.23
CA ALA A 2 -18.03 -76.02 18.14
C ALA A 2 -18.96 -74.81 18.02
N GLY A 3 -20.24 -75.08 17.74
CA GLY A 3 -21.27 -74.07 17.60
C GLY A 3 -21.98 -73.79 18.92
N ASP A 4 -22.25 -72.52 19.09
CA ASP A 4 -23.23 -71.83 19.93
C ASP A 4 -24.44 -72.66 20.44
N LYS A 5 -24.79 -72.45 21.72
CA LYS A 5 -26.16 -72.22 22.17
C LYS A 5 -26.20 -71.68 23.61
N SER A 6 -26.89 -70.55 23.74
CA SER A 6 -27.39 -69.91 24.94
C SER A 6 -28.17 -70.83 25.90
N THR A 7 -28.09 -70.55 27.19
CA THR A 7 -29.25 -70.63 28.10
C THR A 7 -29.29 -69.40 28.99
N SER A 8 -30.41 -68.70 28.87
CA SER A 8 -30.85 -67.56 29.66
C SER A 8 -31.09 -67.94 31.13
N ILE A 9 -30.80 -66.99 32.00
CA ILE A 9 -30.92 -67.00 33.46
C ILE A 9 -32.38 -67.14 33.87
N ASP A 10 -32.68 -67.96 34.89
CA ASP A 10 -33.97 -67.84 35.57
C ASP A 10 -33.89 -66.68 36.57
N ALA A 11 -34.48 -65.55 36.18
CA ALA A 11 -34.42 -64.30 36.92
C ALA A 11 -35.25 -64.33 38.21
N ASP A 12 -36.17 -65.28 38.36
CA ASP A 12 -37.04 -65.37 39.54
C ASP A 12 -36.30 -65.95 40.76
N ASP A 13 -35.33 -66.85 40.57
CA ASP A 13 -34.51 -67.39 41.67
C ASP A 13 -33.51 -66.36 42.21
N ALA A 14 -32.93 -65.52 41.34
CA ALA A 14 -32.03 -64.44 41.76
C ALA A 14 -32.75 -63.31 42.52
N ILE A 15 -34.03 -63.06 42.20
CA ILE A 15 -34.84 -62.04 42.89
C ILE A 15 -35.30 -62.54 44.27
N LYS A 16 -35.51 -63.85 44.43
CA LYS A 16 -35.90 -64.44 45.73
C LYS A 16 -34.75 -64.37 46.75
N ASP A 17 -33.53 -64.70 46.33
CA ASP A 17 -32.33 -64.66 47.18
C ASP A 17 -31.96 -63.23 47.62
N VAL A 18 -32.16 -62.24 46.75
CA VAL A 18 -31.90 -60.82 47.08
C VAL A 18 -32.95 -60.26 48.03
N ASN A 19 -34.21 -60.66 47.92
CA ASN A 19 -35.27 -60.19 48.81
C ASN A 19 -35.17 -60.80 50.22
N GLU A 20 -34.76 -62.06 50.35
CA GLU A 20 -34.48 -62.68 51.66
C GLU A 20 -33.23 -62.08 52.32
N ALA A 21 -32.18 -61.75 51.54
CA ALA A 21 -31.00 -61.05 52.06
C ALA A 21 -31.30 -59.60 52.52
N MET A 22 -32.26 -58.93 51.89
CA MET A 22 -32.65 -57.56 52.24
C MET A 22 -33.59 -57.45 53.46
N ALA A 23 -34.18 -58.55 53.91
CA ALA A 23 -35.06 -58.58 55.09
C ALA A 23 -34.31 -58.59 56.44
N ILE A 24 -32.99 -58.83 56.44
CA ILE A 24 -32.20 -59.02 57.67
C ILE A 24 -31.42 -57.75 58.09
N LEU A 25 -31.37 -56.70 57.26
CA LEU A 25 -30.59 -55.49 57.57
C LEU A 25 -31.44 -54.36 58.16
N PRO A 26 -31.19 -53.93 59.41
CA PRO A 26 -31.95 -52.85 60.03
C PRO A 26 -31.66 -51.52 59.31
N ARG A 27 -32.72 -50.85 58.84
CA ARG A 27 -32.67 -49.47 58.34
C ARG A 27 -32.15 -48.55 59.43
N LYS A 28 -30.96 -47.96 59.25
CA LYS A 28 -30.53 -46.73 59.94
C LYS A 28 -30.18 -45.63 58.94
N PRO A 29 -30.54 -44.36 59.22
CA PRO A 29 -30.49 -43.26 58.26
C PRO A 29 -29.13 -42.55 58.31
N PHE A 30 -28.10 -43.10 57.66
CA PHE A 30 -26.83 -42.37 57.45
C PHE A 30 -26.28 -42.47 56.01
N GLY A 31 -26.97 -43.15 55.10
CA GLY A 31 -26.52 -43.34 53.71
C GLY A 31 -26.69 -42.12 52.77
N CYS A 32 -27.61 -41.20 53.05
CA CYS A 32 -27.82 -40.02 52.20
C CYS A 32 -26.71 -38.97 52.34
N LEU A 33 -26.16 -38.76 53.54
CA LEU A 33 -25.08 -37.80 53.78
C LEU A 33 -23.73 -38.25 53.18
N ALA A 34 -23.43 -39.55 53.21
CA ALA A 34 -22.19 -40.08 52.61
C ALA A 34 -22.23 -40.09 51.06
N ARG A 35 -23.41 -40.31 50.45
CA ARG A 35 -23.58 -40.19 48.99
C ARG A 35 -23.61 -38.73 48.55
N SER A 36 -24.30 -37.84 49.26
CA SER A 36 -24.26 -36.40 48.96
C SER A 36 -22.88 -35.77 49.17
N ALA A 37 -22.10 -36.24 50.15
CA ALA A 37 -20.71 -35.82 50.34
C ALA A 37 -19.79 -36.32 49.21
N LYS A 38 -19.99 -37.54 48.68
CA LYS A 38 -19.25 -38.05 47.51
C LYS A 38 -19.59 -37.27 46.22
N TYR A 39 -20.87 -37.01 45.96
CA TYR A 39 -21.28 -36.21 44.80
C TYR A 39 -20.89 -34.73 44.95
N GLY A 40 -20.94 -34.19 46.17
CA GLY A 40 -20.42 -32.86 46.50
C GLY A 40 -18.90 -32.74 46.33
N GLY A 41 -18.15 -33.76 46.72
CA GLY A 41 -16.69 -33.83 46.49
C GLY A 41 -16.33 -33.92 45.02
N ILE A 42 -17.04 -34.73 44.23
CA ILE A 42 -16.86 -34.79 42.76
C ILE A 42 -17.23 -33.46 42.12
N LEU A 43 -18.32 -32.82 42.54
CA LEU A 43 -18.73 -31.51 42.01
C LEU A 43 -17.71 -30.41 42.35
N LEU A 44 -17.16 -30.40 43.57
CA LEU A 44 -16.10 -29.46 43.96
C LEU A 44 -14.80 -29.72 43.19
N LEU A 45 -14.44 -30.98 42.94
CA LEU A 45 -13.29 -31.34 42.10
C LEU A 45 -13.51 -30.86 40.66
N LEU A 46 -14.67 -31.12 40.07
CA LEU A 46 -15.01 -30.67 38.72
C LEU A 46 -15.02 -29.14 38.63
N LEU A 47 -15.53 -28.45 39.66
CA LEU A 47 -15.49 -26.99 39.75
C LEU A 47 -14.05 -26.48 39.90
N ALA A 48 -13.22 -27.11 40.73
CA ALA A 48 -11.82 -26.73 40.90
C ALA A 48 -11.00 -26.96 39.61
N VAL A 49 -11.22 -28.08 38.91
CA VAL A 49 -10.63 -28.35 37.60
C VAL A 49 -11.12 -27.32 36.57
N PHE A 50 -12.42 -27.03 36.55
CA PHE A 50 -12.98 -26.00 35.67
C PHE A 50 -12.38 -24.62 35.93
N VAL A 51 -12.28 -24.21 37.19
CA VAL A 51 -11.69 -22.93 37.60
C VAL A 51 -10.21 -22.89 37.24
N TYR A 52 -9.44 -23.94 37.58
CA TYR A 52 -8.02 -24.02 37.21
C TYR A 52 -7.82 -23.93 35.71
N TRP A 53 -8.55 -24.75 34.93
CA TRP A 53 -8.42 -24.81 33.48
C TRP A 53 -8.74 -23.49 32.79
N ASN A 54 -9.70 -22.74 33.33
CA ASN A 54 -10.18 -21.51 32.70
C ASN A 54 -9.61 -20.24 33.30
N PHE A 55 -9.04 -20.23 34.50
CA PHE A 55 -8.62 -19.01 35.19
C PHE A 55 -7.18 -19.04 35.72
N PHE A 56 -6.50 -20.18 35.65
CA PHE A 56 -5.11 -20.31 36.14
C PHE A 56 -4.17 -21.04 35.18
N ARG A 57 -4.68 -21.83 34.23
CA ARG A 57 -3.86 -22.56 33.27
C ARG A 57 -3.32 -21.63 32.18
N GLN A 58 -2.00 -21.67 31.99
CA GLN A 58 -1.30 -21.06 30.85
C GLN A 58 -0.45 -22.15 30.17
N PRO A 59 -0.91 -22.74 29.05
CA PRO A 59 -0.10 -23.71 28.33
C PRO A 59 1.10 -23.02 27.69
N PRO A 60 2.30 -23.65 27.68
CA PRO A 60 3.45 -23.09 27.00
C PRO A 60 3.16 -22.95 25.50
N LEU A 61 3.76 -21.93 24.88
CA LEU A 61 3.68 -21.76 23.43
C LEU A 61 4.39 -22.93 22.74
N LYS A 62 3.72 -23.56 21.78
CA LYS A 62 4.30 -24.62 20.96
C LYS A 62 4.89 -24.02 19.70
N ILE A 63 6.12 -24.34 19.38
CA ILE A 63 6.72 -24.02 18.07
C ILE A 63 6.23 -25.04 17.06
N SER A 64 5.50 -24.59 16.05
CA SER A 64 4.96 -25.44 14.98
C SER A 64 4.44 -24.60 13.82
N LYS A 65 4.29 -25.19 12.63
CA LYS A 65 3.68 -24.51 11.50
C LYS A 65 2.27 -23.96 11.78
N ALA A 66 1.51 -24.59 12.67
CA ALA A 66 0.16 -24.12 13.01
C ALA A 66 0.18 -22.85 13.89
N THR A 67 1.19 -22.69 14.74
CA THR A 67 1.29 -21.61 15.74
C THR A 67 2.26 -20.54 15.30
N THR A 68 3.52 -20.90 15.08
CA THR A 68 4.61 -19.97 14.73
C THR A 68 4.85 -19.86 13.22
N PHE A 69 4.09 -20.60 12.38
CA PHE A 69 4.20 -20.64 10.92
C PHE A 69 5.53 -21.20 10.37
N ILE A 70 6.66 -20.74 10.90
CA ILE A 70 7.99 -21.30 10.76
C ILE A 70 8.43 -21.94 12.09
N THR A 71 9.42 -22.83 12.03
CA THR A 71 9.95 -23.52 13.22
C THR A 71 11.43 -23.24 13.45
N GLU A 72 12.09 -22.59 12.50
CA GLU A 72 13.50 -22.22 12.52
C GLU A 72 13.66 -20.89 11.75
N PRO A 73 14.69 -20.09 12.03
CA PRO A 73 15.67 -20.26 13.13
C PRO A 73 15.05 -20.06 14.52
N LEU A 74 15.70 -20.60 15.56
CA LEU A 74 15.36 -20.36 16.97
C LEU A 74 16.33 -19.36 17.62
N THR A 75 15.87 -18.66 18.67
CA THR A 75 16.75 -17.84 19.51
C THR A 75 17.75 -18.70 20.28
N SER A 76 18.77 -18.10 20.91
CA SER A 76 19.79 -18.85 21.66
C SER A 76 19.21 -19.70 22.80
N GLU A 77 18.09 -19.29 23.38
CA GLU A 77 17.36 -20.05 24.41
C GLU A 77 16.66 -21.30 23.86
N GLY A 78 16.44 -21.39 22.53
CA GLY A 78 15.76 -22.51 21.87
C GLY A 78 14.26 -22.62 22.16
N THR A 79 13.68 -21.63 22.84
CA THR A 79 12.25 -21.63 23.23
C THR A 79 11.38 -20.75 22.34
N ARG A 80 11.99 -19.94 21.47
CA ARG A 80 11.34 -18.95 20.61
C ARG A 80 11.84 -19.09 19.18
N VAL A 81 10.98 -18.81 18.21
CA VAL A 81 11.40 -18.57 16.83
C VAL A 81 12.10 -17.21 16.75
N ASP A 82 13.25 -17.17 16.09
CA ASP A 82 13.96 -15.94 15.78
C ASP A 82 13.43 -15.35 14.46
N TYR A 83 12.31 -14.63 14.55
CA TYR A 83 11.71 -13.98 13.38
C TYR A 83 12.58 -12.87 12.81
N PHE A 84 13.49 -12.29 13.60
CA PHE A 84 14.44 -11.31 13.08
C PHE A 84 15.39 -11.98 12.08
N ALA A 85 16.04 -13.08 12.48
CA ALA A 85 16.91 -13.84 11.57
C ALA A 85 16.14 -14.44 10.37
N ALA A 86 14.90 -14.90 10.59
CA ALA A 86 14.03 -15.35 9.50
C ALA A 86 13.71 -14.22 8.52
N PHE A 87 13.39 -13.03 9.03
CA PHE A 87 13.08 -11.84 8.22
C PHE A 87 14.31 -11.38 7.45
N GLU A 88 15.47 -11.27 8.08
CA GLU A 88 16.70 -10.91 7.37
C GLU A 88 17.00 -11.92 6.26
N SER A 89 16.91 -13.22 6.51
CA SER A 89 17.17 -14.24 5.49
C SER A 89 16.19 -14.19 4.32
N GLU A 90 14.93 -13.82 4.55
CA GLU A 90 13.89 -13.81 3.51
C GLU A 90 13.88 -12.49 2.73
N PHE A 91 14.11 -11.36 3.42
CA PHE A 91 13.91 -10.01 2.88
C PHE A 91 15.21 -9.28 2.53
N HIS A 92 16.34 -9.64 3.15
CA HIS A 92 17.65 -9.08 2.85
C HIS A 92 18.50 -10.10 2.10
N GLY A 93 18.90 -9.76 0.87
CA GLY A 93 19.71 -10.64 0.03
C GLY A 93 21.20 -10.60 0.40
N ALA A 94 21.96 -11.47 -0.27
CA ALA A 94 23.43 -11.45 -0.23
C ALA A 94 24.03 -10.14 -0.79
N ASP A 95 23.22 -9.33 -1.45
CA ASP A 95 23.56 -8.06 -2.09
C ASP A 95 23.82 -6.92 -1.08
N MET A 96 23.34 -7.02 0.17
CA MET A 96 23.47 -5.98 1.19
C MET A 96 24.91 -5.43 1.33
N LYS A 97 25.91 -6.32 1.29
CA LYS A 97 27.36 -6.01 1.43
C LYS A 97 28.10 -5.95 0.10
N THR A 98 27.39 -5.94 -1.03
CA THR A 98 28.00 -5.90 -2.37
C THR A 98 27.97 -4.50 -2.95
N GLU A 99 28.75 -4.24 -4.00
CA GLU A 99 28.71 -2.96 -4.74
C GLU A 99 27.39 -2.78 -5.50
N ASP A 100 26.59 -3.84 -5.64
CA ASP A 100 25.26 -3.79 -6.26
C ASP A 100 24.21 -3.11 -5.36
N ASN A 101 24.47 -2.92 -4.06
CA ASN A 101 23.59 -2.19 -3.15
C ASN A 101 23.92 -0.70 -3.14
N GLY A 102 23.21 0.08 -3.96
CA GLY A 102 23.42 1.52 -4.07
C GLY A 102 23.14 2.32 -2.80
N TYR A 103 22.39 1.76 -1.84
CA TYR A 103 22.20 2.41 -0.55
C TYR A 103 23.53 2.61 0.21
N ARG A 104 24.53 1.77 -0.06
CA ARG A 104 25.89 1.94 0.47
C ARG A 104 26.55 3.25 0.06
N LEU A 105 26.26 3.75 -1.15
CA LEU A 105 26.78 5.03 -1.62
C LEU A 105 26.23 6.18 -0.77
N ILE A 106 24.92 6.13 -0.46
CA ILE A 106 24.25 7.14 0.36
C ILE A 106 24.84 7.17 1.77
N VAL A 107 24.97 6.01 2.41
CA VAL A 107 25.54 5.90 3.76
C VAL A 107 27.03 6.27 3.76
N GLY A 108 27.78 5.90 2.72
CA GLY A 108 29.17 6.28 2.56
C GLY A 108 29.38 7.80 2.46
N ALA A 109 28.44 8.51 1.84
CA ALA A 109 28.52 9.96 1.67
C ALA A 109 27.99 10.76 2.87
N LEU A 110 26.90 10.31 3.48
CA LEU A 110 26.22 11.05 4.56
C LEU A 110 26.62 10.59 5.97
N GLY A 111 27.22 9.41 6.11
CA GLY A 111 27.33 8.73 7.40
C GLY A 111 25.96 8.40 8.00
N ASP A 112 25.95 8.06 9.29
CA ASP A 112 24.74 7.77 10.06
C ASP A 112 24.02 9.09 10.37
N VAL A 113 22.80 9.22 9.83
CA VAL A 113 21.90 10.36 10.00
C VAL A 113 20.91 10.11 11.14
N THR A 114 21.25 9.30 12.14
CA THR A 114 20.49 9.22 13.38
C THR A 114 20.67 10.53 14.15
N ASN A 115 19.75 11.46 13.90
CA ASN A 115 19.72 12.83 14.41
C ASN A 115 19.56 12.98 15.94
N ASP A 116 19.80 11.93 16.73
CA ASP A 116 19.44 11.89 18.15
C ASP A 116 20.63 11.61 19.09
N GLY A 117 21.87 11.81 18.64
CA GLY A 117 23.03 11.72 19.54
C GLY A 117 23.15 10.40 20.30
N GLN A 118 22.63 9.29 19.74
CA GLN A 118 22.73 7.95 20.34
C GLN A 118 23.85 7.12 19.70
N GLU A 119 24.72 6.66 20.60
CA GLU A 119 25.74 5.62 20.51
C GLU A 119 26.37 5.31 19.15
N ARG A 120 27.65 5.72 19.00
CA ARG A 120 28.58 5.24 17.96
C ARG A 120 28.53 3.72 17.72
N THR A 121 28.10 2.93 18.71
CA THR A 121 27.94 1.47 18.62
C THR A 121 26.83 1.05 17.66
N ALA A 122 25.69 1.75 17.62
CA ALA A 122 24.59 1.45 16.69
C ALA A 122 24.99 1.75 15.24
N ALA A 123 25.59 2.92 15.01
CA ALA A 123 26.16 3.31 13.71
C ALA A 123 27.16 2.27 13.18
N ARG A 124 28.06 1.77 14.03
CA ARG A 124 29.04 0.74 13.66
C ARG A 124 28.39 -0.56 13.19
N ARG A 125 27.38 -1.05 13.92
CA ARG A 125 26.64 -2.26 13.52
C ARG A 125 25.91 -2.06 12.20
N TYR A 126 25.36 -0.87 11.98
CA TYR A 126 24.71 -0.49 10.72
C TYR A 126 25.68 -0.52 9.54
N TYR A 127 26.86 0.10 9.69
CA TYR A 127 27.90 0.07 8.66
C TYR A 127 28.42 -1.33 8.39
N GLU A 128 28.60 -2.15 9.43
CA GLU A 128 29.02 -3.55 9.29
C GLU A 128 28.02 -4.39 8.47
N GLN A 129 26.72 -4.18 8.65
CA GLN A 129 25.68 -4.84 7.85
C GLN A 129 25.76 -4.44 6.37
N LEU A 130 26.22 -3.23 6.07
CA LEU A 130 26.48 -2.73 4.70
C LEU A 130 27.88 -3.07 4.17
N GLY A 131 28.75 -3.67 4.98
CA GLY A 131 30.15 -3.92 4.61
C GLY A 131 30.94 -2.62 4.42
N LEU A 132 30.63 -1.60 5.21
CA LEU A 132 31.26 -0.29 5.20
C LEU A 132 32.22 -0.12 6.38
N ASP A 133 33.13 0.85 6.29
CA ASP A 133 34.06 1.18 7.37
C ASP A 133 33.29 1.70 8.60
N ALA A 134 33.69 1.23 9.78
CA ALA A 134 33.14 1.62 11.08
C ALA A 134 33.37 3.10 11.43
N GLU A 135 34.28 3.78 10.73
CA GLU A 135 34.70 5.17 10.99
C GLU A 135 34.46 6.10 9.80
N ILE A 136 33.42 5.86 9.00
CA ILE A 136 33.01 6.78 7.93
C ILE A 136 32.76 8.19 8.49
N ALA A 137 33.46 9.17 7.92
CA ALA A 137 33.19 10.58 8.12
C ALA A 137 32.29 11.07 6.97
N PRO A 138 31.16 11.75 7.28
CA PRO A 138 30.30 12.34 6.24
C PRO A 138 31.09 13.27 5.32
N THR A 139 30.97 13.06 4.01
CA THR A 139 31.56 13.92 2.98
C THR A 139 30.55 14.86 2.35
N MET A 140 29.27 14.61 2.57
CA MET A 140 28.14 15.40 2.05
C MET A 140 27.13 15.66 3.17
N THR A 141 26.29 16.68 2.98
CA THR A 141 25.13 16.97 3.81
C THR A 141 23.93 17.23 2.91
N TYR A 142 22.74 17.31 3.50
CA TYR A 142 21.54 17.75 2.81
C TYR A 142 20.64 18.55 3.74
N VAL A 143 19.81 19.41 3.16
CA VAL A 143 18.78 20.18 3.89
C VAL A 143 17.50 20.13 3.06
N GLU A 144 16.38 19.79 3.68
CA GLU A 144 15.08 19.83 3.00
C GLU A 144 14.69 21.25 2.62
N SER A 145 13.88 21.40 1.56
CA SER A 145 13.45 22.72 1.05
C SER A 145 12.74 23.55 2.11
N LEU A 146 11.79 22.96 2.84
CA LEU A 146 11.04 23.65 3.87
C LEU A 146 11.94 24.07 5.05
N ASP A 147 12.85 23.22 5.49
CA ASP A 147 13.77 23.54 6.60
C ASP A 147 14.73 24.66 6.21
N PHE A 148 15.23 24.64 4.97
CA PHE A 148 16.03 25.72 4.40
C PHE A 148 15.24 27.04 4.37
N LEU A 149 14.01 27.01 3.87
CA LEU A 149 13.14 28.19 3.79
C LEU A 149 12.77 28.73 5.17
N LYS A 150 12.54 27.86 6.16
CA LYS A 150 12.35 28.29 7.56
C LYS A 150 13.58 28.99 8.12
N GLY A 151 14.77 28.45 7.85
CA GLY A 151 16.04 29.08 8.20
C GLY A 151 16.22 30.45 7.57
N TYR A 152 15.95 30.57 6.27
CA TYR A 152 15.96 31.83 5.52
C TYR A 152 14.96 32.83 6.09
N CYS A 153 13.68 32.45 6.25
CA CYS A 153 12.65 33.32 6.78
C CYS A 153 13.00 33.84 8.17
N ASN A 154 13.53 32.97 9.06
CA ASN A 154 13.98 33.39 10.38
C ASN A 154 15.11 34.42 10.31
N ALA A 155 16.12 34.19 9.45
CA ALA A 155 17.23 35.12 9.25
C ALA A 155 16.78 36.49 8.73
N GLU A 156 15.75 36.51 7.88
CA GLU A 156 15.15 37.72 7.32
C GLU A 156 14.04 38.34 8.19
N GLY A 157 13.75 37.77 9.37
CA GLY A 157 12.69 38.25 10.26
C GLY A 157 11.26 38.07 9.69
N LEU A 158 11.06 37.10 8.81
CA LEU A 158 9.77 36.72 8.21
C LEU A 158 9.06 35.65 9.05
N ASP A 159 7.72 35.66 9.01
CA ASP A 159 6.88 34.68 9.72
C ASP A 159 6.98 33.27 9.11
N GLU A 160 6.77 32.23 9.92
CA GLU A 160 6.84 30.82 9.52
C GLU A 160 5.79 30.49 8.45
N LYS A 161 4.64 31.16 8.45
CA LYS A 161 3.65 31.03 7.37
C LYS A 161 4.26 31.33 6.00
N ARG A 162 5.18 32.30 5.92
CA ARG A 162 5.84 32.67 4.67
C ARG A 162 6.72 31.55 4.12
N ALA A 163 7.38 30.78 4.99
CA ALA A 163 8.18 29.64 4.57
C ALA A 163 7.32 28.57 3.87
N ASN A 164 6.11 28.31 4.38
CA ASN A 164 5.18 27.37 3.76
C ASN A 164 4.65 27.88 2.41
N GLU A 165 4.34 29.17 2.29
CA GLU A 165 3.94 29.77 1.01
C GLU A 165 5.06 29.71 -0.05
N LEU A 166 6.32 29.87 0.38
CA LEU A 166 7.48 29.73 -0.49
C LEU A 166 7.72 28.26 -0.87
N ASP A 167 7.56 27.31 0.06
CA ASP A 167 7.73 25.88 -0.22
C ASP A 167 6.64 25.39 -1.19
N ASP A 168 5.39 25.81 -1.01
CA ASP A 168 4.29 25.53 -1.95
C ASP A 168 4.65 25.94 -3.39
N LYS A 169 5.34 27.08 -3.57
CA LYS A 169 5.74 27.60 -4.90
C LYS A 169 6.77 26.71 -5.59
N LEU A 170 7.56 25.94 -4.83
CA LEU A 170 8.61 25.06 -5.38
C LEU A 170 8.07 23.80 -6.06
N TYR A 171 6.77 23.53 -5.94
CA TYR A 171 6.06 22.41 -6.59
C TYR A 171 5.31 22.82 -7.87
N GLU A 172 5.62 24.00 -8.41
CA GLU A 172 5.32 24.44 -9.78
C GLU A 172 6.63 24.87 -10.45
N PRO A 173 6.76 24.93 -11.79
CA PRO A 173 8.00 25.41 -12.42
C PRO A 173 8.46 26.77 -11.87
N TRP A 174 9.74 26.87 -11.50
CA TRP A 174 10.32 28.05 -10.86
C TRP A 174 11.76 28.30 -11.31
N THR A 175 12.23 29.54 -11.22
CA THR A 175 13.60 29.94 -11.57
C THR A 175 14.29 30.67 -10.41
N LEU A 176 15.60 30.93 -10.52
CA LEU A 176 16.32 31.77 -9.56
C LEU A 176 15.97 33.26 -9.69
N ASP A 177 15.35 33.68 -10.80
CA ASP A 177 14.79 35.03 -10.91
C ASP A 177 13.55 35.18 -10.00
N ASP A 178 12.76 34.10 -9.87
CA ASP A 178 11.60 34.03 -8.97
C ASP A 178 12.01 33.80 -7.51
N MET A 179 12.96 32.90 -7.29
CA MET A 179 13.34 32.36 -5.99
C MET A 179 14.87 32.45 -5.77
N PRO A 180 15.46 33.66 -5.75
CA PRO A 180 16.92 33.83 -5.69
C PRO A 180 17.55 33.24 -4.42
N MET A 181 16.80 33.19 -3.31
CA MET A 181 17.28 32.60 -2.06
C MET A 181 17.57 31.10 -2.16
N MET A 182 17.07 30.41 -3.19
CA MET A 182 17.24 28.96 -3.36
C MET A 182 18.57 28.57 -4.01
N GLU A 183 19.37 29.51 -4.52
CA GLU A 183 20.66 29.20 -5.16
C GLU A 183 21.60 28.39 -4.24
N PRO A 184 21.85 28.78 -2.97
CA PRO A 184 22.69 27.98 -2.08
C PRO A 184 22.11 26.61 -1.76
N TRP A 185 20.78 26.49 -1.76
CA TRP A 185 20.10 25.21 -1.53
C TRP A 185 20.31 24.25 -2.71
N LEU A 186 20.23 24.75 -3.94
CA LEU A 186 20.50 23.96 -5.15
C LEU A 186 21.95 23.49 -5.16
N GLU A 187 22.91 24.40 -4.94
CA GLU A 187 24.33 24.06 -4.91
C GLU A 187 24.69 23.07 -3.80
N GLY A 188 24.15 23.28 -2.59
CA GLY A 188 24.42 22.44 -1.44
C GLY A 188 23.85 21.02 -1.55
N ASN A 189 22.69 20.85 -2.20
CA ASN A 189 22.01 19.56 -2.31
C ASN A 189 22.28 18.82 -3.64
N ALA A 190 22.76 19.48 -4.69
CA ALA A 190 23.01 18.83 -5.98
C ALA A 190 23.88 17.57 -5.87
N PRO A 191 25.03 17.56 -5.14
CA PRO A 191 25.90 16.39 -5.09
C PRO A 191 25.23 15.12 -4.55
N ILE A 192 24.44 15.24 -3.47
CA ILE A 192 23.76 14.08 -2.88
C ILE A 192 22.59 13.60 -3.74
N LEU A 193 21.88 14.51 -4.41
CA LEU A 193 20.79 14.15 -5.33
C LEU A 193 21.31 13.46 -6.59
N ASP A 194 22.49 13.85 -7.08
CA ASP A 194 23.15 13.20 -8.20
C ASP A 194 23.69 11.81 -7.80
N LEU A 195 24.30 11.70 -6.61
CA LEU A 195 24.71 10.42 -6.05
C LEU A 195 23.50 9.48 -5.85
N LEU A 196 22.36 10.03 -5.42
CA LEU A 196 21.12 9.26 -5.31
C LEU A 196 20.64 8.74 -6.66
N ALA A 197 20.72 9.56 -7.71
CA ALA A 197 20.37 9.15 -9.07
C ALA A 197 21.25 7.97 -9.52
N GLU A 198 22.54 7.97 -9.21
CA GLU A 198 23.44 6.83 -9.47
C GLU A 198 23.06 5.61 -8.61
N ALA A 199 22.87 5.82 -7.31
CA ALA A 199 22.60 4.77 -6.34
C ALA A 199 21.33 3.96 -6.67
N VAL A 200 20.22 4.62 -7.03
CA VAL A 200 18.95 3.91 -7.31
C VAL A 200 18.96 3.12 -8.63
N ARG A 201 19.96 3.34 -9.50
CA ARG A 201 20.15 2.56 -10.73
C ARG A 201 20.88 1.24 -10.50
N LEU A 202 21.53 1.07 -9.35
CA LEU A 202 22.15 -0.19 -8.99
C LEU A 202 21.09 -1.27 -8.73
N PRO A 203 21.44 -2.57 -8.89
CA PRO A 203 20.48 -3.67 -8.80
C PRO A 203 19.71 -3.73 -7.47
N ALA A 204 20.32 -3.24 -6.39
CA ALA A 204 19.74 -3.23 -5.06
C ALA A 204 19.86 -1.85 -4.40
N PHE A 205 18.93 -1.59 -3.49
CA PHE A 205 18.95 -0.44 -2.58
C PHE A 205 18.23 -0.91 -1.31
N ARG A 206 18.99 -1.41 -0.33
CA ARG A 206 18.47 -2.13 0.85
C ARG A 206 18.89 -1.45 2.14
N PHE A 207 17.92 -1.25 3.02
CA PHE A 207 18.14 -0.71 4.34
C PHE A 207 18.55 -1.82 5.31
N PRO A 208 19.61 -1.62 6.10
CA PRO A 208 19.89 -2.42 7.27
C PRO A 208 18.71 -2.36 8.26
N THR A 209 18.39 -3.49 8.88
CA THR A 209 17.46 -3.56 10.02
C THR A 209 18.30 -3.87 11.25
N LEU A 210 18.21 -3.03 12.28
CA LEU A 210 18.99 -3.21 13.50
C LEU A 210 18.12 -3.78 14.60
N ARG A 211 18.54 -4.93 15.14
CA ARG A 211 17.96 -5.49 16.36
C ARG A 211 18.61 -4.85 17.59
N PRO A 212 17.87 -4.14 18.45
CA PRO A 212 18.44 -3.55 19.68
C PRO A 212 19.00 -4.62 20.62
N GLU A 213 18.24 -5.70 20.83
CA GLU A 213 18.54 -6.80 21.75
C GLU A 213 17.91 -8.12 21.25
N GLU A 214 18.38 -9.27 21.74
CA GLU A 214 18.00 -10.59 21.19
C GLU A 214 16.49 -10.90 21.28
N ASN A 215 15.76 -10.33 22.23
CA ASN A 215 14.31 -10.53 22.33
C ASN A 215 13.50 -9.32 21.86
N ALA A 216 14.14 -8.28 21.30
CA ALA A 216 13.42 -7.17 20.70
C ALA A 216 12.59 -7.66 19.52
N THR A 217 11.38 -7.13 19.44
CA THR A 217 10.44 -7.43 18.36
C THR A 217 10.89 -6.80 17.04
N LEU A 218 10.44 -7.38 15.94
CA LEU A 218 10.63 -6.85 14.59
C LEU A 218 10.10 -5.40 14.47
N VAL A 219 8.96 -5.10 15.09
CA VAL A 219 8.37 -3.75 15.11
C VAL A 219 9.33 -2.71 15.72
N LYS A 220 10.04 -3.07 16.80
CA LYS A 220 11.05 -2.21 17.43
C LYS A 220 12.34 -2.08 16.60
N SER A 221 12.47 -2.86 15.53
CA SER A 221 13.64 -2.88 14.64
C SER A 221 13.39 -2.15 13.30
N ILE A 222 12.19 -1.57 13.10
CA ILE A 222 11.83 -0.85 11.87
C ILE A 222 12.65 0.45 11.73
N SER A 223 13.35 0.61 10.61
CA SER A 223 14.18 1.77 10.29
C SER A 223 13.37 3.01 9.86
N PHE A 224 12.59 3.60 10.78
CA PHE A 224 11.75 4.78 10.49
C PHE A 224 12.52 5.98 9.93
N ALA A 225 13.74 6.22 10.42
CA ALA A 225 14.60 7.30 9.94
C ALA A 225 14.87 7.20 8.42
N GLU A 226 15.00 5.97 7.89
CA GLU A 226 15.26 5.76 6.47
C GLU A 226 14.05 6.03 5.59
N TYR A 227 12.86 5.71 6.08
CA TYR A 227 11.63 6.10 5.39
C TYR A 227 11.42 7.61 5.40
N GLN A 228 11.83 8.31 6.46
CA GLN A 228 11.81 9.78 6.47
C GLN A 228 12.85 10.37 5.53
N ARG A 229 14.08 9.84 5.50
CA ARG A 229 15.11 10.25 4.53
C ARG A 229 14.66 10.03 3.09
N THR A 230 14.01 8.90 2.81
CA THR A 230 13.42 8.62 1.48
C THR A 230 12.40 9.69 1.08
N ARG A 231 11.52 10.10 2.00
CA ARG A 231 10.55 11.18 1.76
C ARG A 231 11.23 12.53 1.55
N ALA A 232 12.28 12.82 2.31
CA ALA A 232 13.09 14.03 2.16
C ALA A 232 13.67 14.11 0.74
N PHE A 233 14.39 13.08 0.32
CA PHE A 233 14.96 13.02 -1.03
C PHE A 233 13.91 13.13 -2.12
N THR A 234 12.74 12.53 -1.94
CA THR A 234 11.63 12.61 -2.89
C THR A 234 11.15 14.05 -3.07
N ARG A 235 10.94 14.79 -1.96
CA ARG A 235 10.57 16.22 -2.02
C ARG A 235 11.65 17.04 -2.69
N MET A 236 12.91 16.83 -2.32
CA MET A 236 14.04 17.57 -2.89
C MET A 236 14.22 17.31 -4.40
N LEU A 237 14.08 16.07 -4.85
CA LEU A 237 14.07 15.72 -6.29
C LEU A 237 12.92 16.40 -7.02
N SER A 238 11.72 16.43 -6.42
CA SER A 238 10.56 17.12 -6.99
C SER A 238 10.82 18.63 -7.13
N VAL A 239 11.36 19.26 -6.08
CA VAL A 239 11.73 20.69 -6.10
C VAL A 239 12.76 20.98 -7.19
N ARG A 240 13.81 20.15 -7.31
CA ARG A 240 14.84 20.28 -8.35
C ARG A 240 14.29 20.02 -9.75
N ALA A 241 13.37 19.07 -9.91
CA ALA A 241 12.71 18.80 -11.19
C ALA A 241 11.92 20.02 -11.67
N HIS A 242 11.17 20.70 -10.79
CA HIS A 242 10.44 21.91 -11.14
C HIS A 242 11.37 23.09 -11.47
N TYR A 243 12.51 23.21 -10.79
CA TYR A 243 13.55 24.17 -11.18
C TYR A 243 14.11 23.90 -12.58
N ARG A 244 14.42 22.64 -12.86
CA ARG A 244 14.93 22.20 -14.16
C ARG A 244 13.91 22.40 -15.27
N ILE A 245 12.63 22.15 -15.01
CA ILE A 245 11.54 22.53 -15.93
C ILE A 245 11.52 24.05 -16.13
N GLY A 246 11.56 24.83 -15.05
CA GLY A 246 11.56 26.29 -15.06
C GLY A 246 12.69 26.92 -15.90
N THR A 247 13.84 26.25 -15.95
CA THR A 247 15.05 26.69 -16.64
C THR A 247 15.27 26.01 -18.00
N GLY A 248 14.38 25.11 -18.41
CA GLY A 248 14.45 24.40 -19.69
C GLY A 248 15.34 23.16 -19.73
N ASP A 249 15.92 22.73 -18.60
CA ASP A 249 16.64 21.45 -18.46
C ASP A 249 15.66 20.27 -18.30
N ILE A 250 14.89 20.02 -19.37
CA ILE A 250 13.89 18.94 -19.39
C ILE A 250 14.53 17.56 -19.20
N GLU A 251 15.72 17.32 -19.75
CA GLU A 251 16.42 16.03 -19.55
C GLU A 251 16.79 15.80 -18.09
N GLY A 252 17.28 16.82 -17.40
CA GLY A 252 17.54 16.75 -15.97
C GLY A 252 16.26 16.52 -15.17
N ALA A 253 15.16 17.17 -15.54
CA ALA A 253 13.86 16.97 -14.88
C ALA A 253 13.36 15.52 -15.04
N ILE A 254 13.46 14.96 -16.25
CA ILE A 254 13.15 13.54 -16.52
C ILE A 254 14.04 12.62 -15.66
N ASN A 255 15.33 12.94 -15.54
CA ASN A 255 16.24 12.17 -14.68
C ASN A 255 15.80 12.18 -13.21
N ASP A 256 15.34 13.32 -12.68
CA ASP A 256 14.85 13.42 -11.30
C ASP A 256 13.55 12.64 -11.09
N VAL A 257 12.61 12.74 -12.03
CA VAL A 257 11.36 11.97 -12.02
C VAL A 257 11.64 10.47 -12.02
N LEU A 258 12.52 10.00 -12.89
CA LEU A 258 12.90 8.58 -12.96
C LEU A 258 13.67 8.11 -11.73
N THR A 259 14.52 8.98 -11.15
CA THR A 259 15.20 8.70 -9.87
C THR A 259 14.19 8.51 -8.76
N CYS A 260 13.20 9.39 -8.67
CA CYS A 260 12.11 9.31 -7.70
C CYS A 260 11.29 8.02 -7.87
N ALA A 261 10.90 7.69 -9.11
CA ALA A 261 10.15 6.46 -9.39
C ALA A 261 10.93 5.18 -9.03
N ARG A 262 12.24 5.13 -9.33
CA ARG A 262 13.12 4.01 -8.93
C ARG A 262 13.27 3.92 -7.42
N LEU A 263 13.47 5.04 -6.73
CA LEU A 263 13.53 5.10 -5.27
C LEU A 263 12.24 4.54 -4.64
N GLY A 264 11.08 4.87 -5.20
CA GLY A 264 9.79 4.33 -4.78
C GLY A 264 9.72 2.80 -4.90
N ARG A 265 10.18 2.24 -6.03
CA ARG A 265 10.26 0.77 -6.23
C ARG A 265 11.18 0.08 -5.23
N HIS A 266 12.36 0.65 -4.98
CA HIS A 266 13.30 0.13 -4.00
C HIS A 266 12.73 0.20 -2.58
N THR A 267 12.08 1.30 -2.23
CA THR A 267 11.46 1.48 -0.91
C THR A 267 10.31 0.49 -0.71
N ALA A 268 9.45 0.29 -1.70
CA ALA A 268 8.39 -0.71 -1.64
C ALA A 268 8.91 -2.16 -1.53
N SER A 269 10.21 -2.38 -1.76
CA SER A 269 10.86 -3.68 -1.72
C SER A 269 11.54 -4.03 -0.39
N GLN A 270 11.47 -3.17 0.64
CA GLN A 270 12.03 -3.46 1.97
C GLN A 270 11.21 -4.46 2.80
N GLY A 271 10.12 -4.99 2.27
CA GLY A 271 9.35 -6.10 2.85
C GLY A 271 8.12 -5.68 3.65
N THR A 272 8.15 -4.58 4.41
CA THR A 272 7.03 -4.18 5.28
C THR A 272 5.93 -3.41 4.53
N MET A 273 4.72 -3.42 5.09
CA MET A 273 3.58 -2.62 4.61
C MET A 273 3.88 -1.13 4.68
N ILE A 274 4.56 -0.67 5.74
CA ILE A 274 5.00 0.74 5.87
C ILE A 274 5.91 1.10 4.71
N ALA A 275 6.91 0.27 4.41
CA ALA A 275 7.82 0.49 3.29
C ALA A 275 7.06 0.52 1.94
N ARG A 276 6.08 -0.37 1.76
CA ARG A 276 5.20 -0.37 0.58
C ARG A 276 4.42 0.94 0.43
N LEU A 277 3.79 1.41 1.51
CA LEU A 277 3.04 2.67 1.52
C LEU A 277 3.94 3.88 1.25
N VAL A 278 5.15 3.92 1.83
CA VAL A 278 6.13 4.98 1.56
C VAL A 278 6.53 4.93 0.09
N GLY A 279 6.87 3.76 -0.46
CA GLY A 279 7.22 3.62 -1.87
C GLY A 279 6.10 4.05 -2.83
N ILE A 280 4.84 3.74 -2.50
CA ILE A 280 3.66 4.22 -3.25
C ILE A 280 3.56 5.75 -3.22
N ALA A 281 3.76 6.37 -2.06
CA ALA A 281 3.73 7.83 -1.94
C ALA A 281 4.86 8.49 -2.75
N VAL A 282 6.05 7.90 -2.76
CA VAL A 282 7.20 8.35 -3.56
C VAL A 282 6.89 8.25 -5.06
N GLU A 283 6.37 7.11 -5.53
CA GLU A 283 5.92 6.96 -6.92
C GLU A 283 4.81 7.97 -7.28
N SER A 284 3.94 8.32 -6.33
CA SER A 284 2.89 9.31 -6.54
C SER A 284 3.43 10.70 -6.81
N VAL A 285 4.46 11.12 -6.06
CA VAL A 285 5.15 12.41 -6.29
C VAL A 285 5.82 12.41 -7.66
N ALA A 286 6.51 11.32 -8.02
CA ALA A 286 7.12 11.20 -9.35
C ALA A 286 6.09 11.33 -10.48
N ALA A 287 4.93 10.69 -10.33
CA ALA A 287 3.87 10.73 -11.34
C ALA A 287 3.17 12.10 -11.45
N SER A 288 3.17 12.91 -10.37
CA SER A 288 2.56 14.25 -10.40
C SER A 288 3.41 15.31 -11.11
N VAL A 289 4.72 15.08 -11.28
CA VAL A 289 5.60 16.01 -11.99
C VAL A 289 5.34 15.92 -13.49
N GLY A 290 4.72 16.96 -14.04
CA GLY A 290 4.50 17.08 -15.48
C GLY A 290 5.68 17.76 -16.18
N VAL A 291 6.45 17.00 -16.95
CA VAL A 291 7.63 17.51 -17.66
C VAL A 291 7.28 18.51 -18.78
N ALA A 292 6.01 18.61 -19.19
CA ALA A 292 5.50 19.56 -20.18
C ALA A 292 4.73 20.75 -19.55
N SER A 293 5.07 21.13 -18.32
CA SER A 293 4.34 22.16 -17.56
C SER A 293 4.43 23.59 -18.12
N LEU A 294 5.48 23.91 -18.90
CA LEU A 294 5.68 25.22 -19.49
C LEU A 294 5.40 25.22 -20.99
N GLN A 295 4.48 26.07 -21.44
CA GLN A 295 4.13 26.22 -22.87
C GLN A 295 5.33 26.57 -23.74
N GLU A 296 6.20 27.46 -23.25
CA GLU A 296 7.37 27.93 -24.01
C GLU A 296 8.50 26.88 -24.10
N MET A 297 8.48 25.86 -23.22
CA MET A 297 9.56 24.88 -23.07
C MET A 297 8.99 23.46 -23.01
N GLN A 298 8.54 22.97 -24.16
CA GLN A 298 7.93 21.64 -24.29
C GLN A 298 8.98 20.53 -24.51
N PRO A 299 8.85 19.35 -23.86
CA PRO A 299 9.77 18.21 -23.98
C PRO A 299 9.68 17.57 -25.36
N SER A 300 10.78 17.43 -26.10
CA SER A 300 10.76 16.83 -27.45
C SER A 300 10.23 15.39 -27.48
N LYS A 301 9.89 14.90 -28.68
CA LYS A 301 9.33 13.55 -28.89
C LYS A 301 10.22 12.47 -28.27
N GLU A 302 11.52 12.56 -28.50
CA GLU A 302 12.53 11.61 -28.02
C GLU A 302 12.58 11.58 -26.49
N GLN A 303 12.39 12.73 -25.84
CA GLN A 303 12.42 12.85 -24.38
C GLN A 303 11.17 12.21 -23.74
N ILE A 304 9.99 12.41 -24.34
CA ILE A 304 8.75 11.78 -23.90
C ILE A 304 8.82 10.25 -24.11
N GLU A 305 9.30 9.80 -25.26
CA GLU A 305 9.51 8.37 -25.54
C GLU A 305 10.50 7.75 -24.55
N ARG A 306 11.60 8.44 -24.24
CA ARG A 306 12.56 8.01 -23.20
C ARG A 306 11.89 7.87 -21.84
N LEU A 307 11.14 8.89 -21.40
CA LEU A 307 10.44 8.86 -20.12
C LEU A 307 9.47 7.67 -20.05
N LEU A 308 8.63 7.46 -21.07
CA LEU A 308 7.71 6.33 -21.15
C LEU A 308 8.44 4.98 -21.08
N ASN A 309 9.49 4.81 -21.88
CA ASN A 309 10.27 3.57 -21.94
C ASN A 309 10.95 3.26 -20.59
N GLU A 310 11.55 4.25 -19.94
CA GLU A 310 12.20 4.05 -18.64
C GLU A 310 11.19 3.83 -17.51
N LEU A 311 10.01 4.47 -17.54
CA LEU A 311 8.91 4.20 -16.60
C LEU A 311 8.36 2.78 -16.75
N ASP A 312 8.33 2.24 -17.97
CA ASP A 312 7.91 0.87 -18.26
C ASP A 312 8.97 -0.19 -17.95
N ALA A 313 10.24 0.21 -17.99
CA ALA A 313 11.37 -0.64 -17.60
C ALA A 313 11.64 -0.65 -16.09
N LEU A 314 10.86 0.09 -15.28
CA LEU A 314 10.99 0.04 -13.82
C LEU A 314 10.82 -1.39 -13.30
N PRO A 315 11.60 -1.80 -12.28
CA PRO A 315 11.41 -3.11 -11.66
C PRO A 315 9.95 -3.30 -11.22
N PRO A 316 9.39 -4.51 -11.40
CA PRO A 316 8.05 -4.81 -10.94
C PRO A 316 7.98 -4.67 -9.42
N ARG A 317 6.84 -4.21 -8.90
CA ARG A 317 6.62 -4.19 -7.45
C ARG A 317 6.60 -5.63 -6.94
N PRO A 318 7.17 -5.91 -5.75
CA PRO A 318 7.08 -7.24 -5.17
C PRO A 318 5.61 -7.67 -4.97
N PRO A 319 5.30 -8.96 -5.11
CA PRO A 319 3.93 -9.45 -4.99
C PRO A 319 3.38 -9.20 -3.58
N MET A 320 2.07 -9.02 -3.48
CA MET A 320 1.37 -8.79 -2.20
C MET A 320 1.66 -9.89 -1.17
N SER A 321 1.80 -11.14 -1.62
CA SER A 321 2.14 -12.28 -0.77
C SER A 321 3.46 -12.09 -0.01
N ARG A 322 4.43 -11.39 -0.58
CA ARG A 322 5.71 -11.08 0.08
C ARG A 322 5.53 -10.08 1.21
N MET A 323 4.69 -9.05 1.02
CA MET A 323 4.32 -8.12 2.10
C MET A 323 3.54 -8.84 3.20
N LEU A 324 2.53 -9.66 2.83
CA LEU A 324 1.75 -10.42 3.81
C LEU A 324 2.62 -11.39 4.62
N LEU A 325 3.68 -11.95 4.04
CA LEU A 325 4.65 -12.76 4.76
C LEU A 325 5.43 -11.94 5.80
N ALA A 326 5.91 -10.75 5.44
CA ALA A 326 6.59 -9.85 6.36
C ALA A 326 5.68 -9.44 7.52
N GLU A 327 4.45 -9.04 7.23
CA GLU A 327 3.46 -8.65 8.25
C GLU A 327 3.08 -9.83 9.16
N ARG A 328 3.01 -11.04 8.59
CA ARG A 328 2.84 -12.28 9.37
C ARG A 328 3.99 -12.49 10.34
N TYR A 329 5.25 -12.31 9.91
CA TYR A 329 6.41 -12.41 10.80
C TYR A 329 6.35 -11.36 11.92
N HIS A 330 6.07 -10.09 11.61
CA HIS A 330 5.93 -9.04 12.62
C HIS A 330 4.81 -9.36 13.63
N SER A 331 3.67 -9.83 13.13
CA SER A 331 2.52 -10.18 13.97
C SER A 331 2.83 -11.35 14.91
N LEU A 332 3.41 -12.42 14.38
CA LEU A 332 3.70 -13.62 15.16
C LEU A 332 4.85 -13.40 16.15
N ASP A 333 5.85 -12.59 15.79
CA ASP A 333 6.93 -12.19 16.68
C ASP A 333 6.40 -11.35 17.86
N PHE A 334 5.52 -10.40 17.58
CA PHE A 334 4.86 -9.59 18.59
C PHE A 334 3.95 -10.43 19.52
N LEU A 335 3.17 -11.35 18.95
CA LEU A 335 2.35 -12.31 19.73
C LEU A 335 3.22 -13.25 20.58
N GLN A 336 4.37 -13.67 20.07
CA GLN A 336 5.34 -14.47 20.81
C GLN A 336 5.91 -13.67 21.99
N ALA A 337 6.30 -12.41 21.80
CA ALA A 337 6.77 -11.55 22.89
C ALA A 337 5.73 -11.40 24.00
N MET A 338 4.45 -11.20 23.66
CA MET A 338 3.35 -11.19 24.64
C MET A 338 3.16 -12.55 25.34
N ALA A 339 3.33 -13.66 24.62
CA ALA A 339 3.23 -15.00 25.19
C ALA A 339 4.31 -15.28 26.23
N HIS A 340 5.48 -14.65 26.10
CA HIS A 340 6.59 -14.73 27.03
C HIS A 340 6.58 -13.63 28.10
N GLY A 341 5.68 -12.65 28.00
CA GLY A 341 5.53 -11.57 28.97
C GLY A 341 6.49 -10.38 28.77
N ASP A 342 7.15 -10.30 27.62
CA ASP A 342 8.02 -9.16 27.27
C ASP A 342 7.21 -7.93 26.82
N GLU A 343 5.97 -8.14 26.38
CA GLU A 343 5.03 -7.12 25.93
C GLU A 343 3.68 -7.29 26.64
N SER A 344 2.97 -6.18 26.88
CA SER A 344 1.68 -6.18 27.61
C SER A 344 0.48 -6.05 26.68
N LEU A 345 -0.43 -7.03 26.73
CA LEU A 345 -1.71 -6.97 26.02
C LEU A 345 -2.58 -5.80 26.48
N ALA A 346 -2.47 -5.40 27.75
CA ALA A 346 -3.24 -4.29 28.30
C ALA A 346 -2.74 -2.93 27.78
N GLU A 347 -1.41 -2.77 27.64
CA GLU A 347 -0.80 -1.56 27.06
C GLU A 347 -1.18 -1.45 25.59
N LEU A 348 -1.05 -2.54 24.83
CA LEU A 348 -1.45 -2.61 23.43
C LEU A 348 -2.90 -2.17 23.20
N PHE A 349 -3.84 -2.74 23.95
CA PHE A 349 -5.26 -2.38 23.81
C PHE A 349 -5.53 -0.95 24.29
N SER A 350 -4.77 -0.43 25.26
CA SER A 350 -4.87 0.98 25.67
C SER A 350 -4.40 1.94 24.59
N GLU A 351 -3.32 1.61 23.86
CA GLU A 351 -2.82 2.40 22.74
C GLU A 351 -3.78 2.38 21.54
N TRP A 352 -4.50 1.26 21.35
CA TRP A 352 -5.44 1.07 20.25
C TRP A 352 -6.86 1.59 20.54
N ASP A 353 -7.21 1.88 21.79
CA ASP A 353 -8.54 2.34 22.19
C ASP A 353 -8.74 3.86 21.99
N ASN A 354 -8.47 4.35 20.78
CA ASN A 354 -8.79 5.73 20.38
C ASN A 354 -10.27 5.90 19.94
N HIS A 355 -11.05 4.81 19.86
CA HIS A 355 -12.41 4.81 19.31
C HIS A 355 -13.47 4.09 20.17
N GLY A 356 -13.15 3.62 21.38
CA GLY A 356 -14.12 2.99 22.29
C GLY A 356 -14.66 1.64 21.81
N LEU A 357 -13.96 0.99 20.87
CA LEU A 357 -14.34 -0.27 20.22
C LEU A 357 -13.79 -1.50 20.95
N MET A 358 -12.79 -1.33 21.81
CA MET A 358 -12.15 -2.43 22.52
C MET A 358 -12.87 -2.74 23.84
N PRO A 359 -13.25 -4.00 24.12
CA PRO A 359 -13.78 -4.36 25.43
C PRO A 359 -12.70 -4.08 26.50
N SER A 360 -13.12 -3.47 27.60
CA SER A 360 -12.27 -3.05 28.71
C SER A 360 -11.20 -4.09 29.11
N THR A 361 -10.10 -3.57 29.68
CA THR A 361 -9.00 -4.23 30.41
C THR A 361 -9.30 -5.57 31.09
N THR A 362 -10.55 -5.85 31.43
CA THR A 362 -11.09 -7.15 31.85
C THR A 362 -10.62 -8.35 31.02
N VAL A 363 -10.54 -8.29 29.69
CA VAL A 363 -10.06 -9.45 28.87
C VAL A 363 -8.56 -9.68 29.07
N ALA A 364 -7.77 -8.60 29.17
CA ALA A 364 -6.34 -8.66 29.41
C ALA A 364 -5.99 -9.16 30.83
N SER A 365 -6.91 -9.04 31.79
CA SER A 365 -6.73 -9.51 33.18
C SER A 365 -6.93 -11.02 33.38
N PHE A 366 -7.34 -11.78 32.35
CA PHE A 366 -7.54 -13.23 32.45
C PHE A 366 -6.53 -14.02 31.61
N PRO A 367 -6.19 -15.27 32.01
CA PRO A 367 -5.30 -16.11 31.20
C PRO A 367 -5.82 -16.36 29.79
N ILE A 368 -4.88 -16.40 28.84
CA ILE A 368 -5.07 -16.62 27.41
C ILE A 368 -4.22 -17.82 27.00
N ASP A 369 -4.74 -18.63 26.06
CA ASP A 369 -3.98 -19.67 25.38
C ASP A 369 -3.41 -19.12 24.07
N TRP A 370 -2.15 -18.71 24.10
CA TRP A 370 -1.45 -18.12 22.95
C TRP A 370 -1.34 -19.07 21.75
N ASN A 371 -1.42 -20.39 21.95
CA ASN A 371 -1.47 -21.33 20.83
C ASN A 371 -2.75 -21.16 20.01
N VAL A 372 -3.88 -20.93 20.68
CA VAL A 372 -5.17 -20.67 20.00
C VAL A 372 -5.13 -19.32 19.29
N VAL A 373 -4.53 -18.31 19.92
CA VAL A 373 -4.40 -16.96 19.33
C VAL A 373 -3.60 -17.02 18.03
N MET A 374 -2.38 -17.57 18.07
CA MET A 374 -1.49 -17.59 16.91
C MET A 374 -2.00 -18.50 15.79
N GLN A 375 -2.68 -19.61 16.11
CA GLN A 375 -3.36 -20.45 15.11
C GLN A 375 -4.42 -19.65 14.34
N ARG A 376 -5.23 -18.87 15.06
CA ARG A 376 -6.28 -18.04 14.45
C ARG A 376 -5.69 -16.92 13.59
N VAL A 377 -4.61 -16.28 14.05
CA VAL A 377 -3.91 -15.24 13.28
C VAL A 377 -3.28 -15.81 12.01
N ASN A 378 -2.65 -16.99 12.06
CA ASN A 378 -2.15 -17.65 10.85
C ASN A 378 -3.27 -17.95 9.85
N GLN A 379 -4.40 -18.48 10.33
CA GLN A 379 -5.57 -18.73 9.48
C GLN A 379 -6.04 -17.45 8.79
N GLN A 380 -6.07 -16.33 9.51
CA GLN A 380 -6.48 -15.03 8.95
C GLN A 380 -5.53 -14.53 7.85
N TYR A 381 -4.22 -14.70 8.03
CA TYR A 381 -3.27 -14.39 6.97
C TYR A 381 -3.37 -15.36 5.77
N ASP A 382 -3.75 -16.62 5.99
CA ASP A 382 -4.00 -17.57 4.90
C ASP A 382 -5.28 -17.18 4.11
N GLU A 383 -6.33 -16.76 4.81
CA GLU A 383 -7.58 -16.24 4.22
C GLU A 383 -7.31 -14.98 3.38
N LEU A 384 -6.54 -14.02 3.90
CA LEU A 384 -6.07 -12.84 3.16
C LEU A 384 -5.33 -13.22 1.87
N GLY A 385 -4.44 -14.22 1.94
CA GLY A 385 -3.70 -14.70 0.78
C GLY A 385 -4.58 -15.28 -0.34
N THR A 386 -5.83 -15.65 -0.02
CA THR A 386 -6.82 -16.15 -0.99
C THR A 386 -7.78 -15.07 -1.49
N GLY A 387 -7.65 -13.82 -1.04
CA GLY A 387 -8.57 -12.73 -1.39
C GLY A 387 -9.90 -12.75 -0.62
N LEU A 388 -10.05 -13.63 0.36
CA LEU A 388 -11.20 -13.67 1.27
C LEU A 388 -10.96 -12.78 2.48
N ILE A 389 -11.64 -11.63 2.53
CA ILE A 389 -11.69 -10.78 3.72
C ILE A 389 -12.89 -11.22 4.56
N LEU A 390 -12.70 -12.24 5.40
CA LEU A 390 -13.69 -12.57 6.41
C LEU A 390 -13.57 -11.60 7.58
N ARG A 391 -14.44 -10.58 7.60
CA ARG A 391 -14.54 -9.69 8.77
C ARG A 391 -14.99 -10.53 9.98
N PRO A 392 -14.22 -10.57 11.08
CA PRO A 392 -14.68 -11.20 12.30
C PRO A 392 -15.99 -10.54 12.73
N GLN A 393 -17.08 -11.31 12.79
CA GLN A 393 -18.30 -10.79 13.40
C GLN A 393 -18.01 -10.56 14.87
N SER A 394 -18.23 -9.34 15.36
CA SER A 394 -18.15 -9.04 16.80
C SER A 394 -19.31 -9.73 17.51
N ASN A 395 -19.17 -11.03 17.74
CA ASN A 395 -20.15 -11.77 18.51
C ASN A 395 -20.08 -11.23 19.94
N LYS A 396 -21.10 -10.46 20.34
CA LYS A 396 -21.33 -9.97 21.71
C LYS A 396 -21.66 -11.11 22.69
N SER A 397 -21.16 -12.32 22.45
CA SER A 397 -21.35 -13.46 23.35
C SER A 397 -20.63 -13.19 24.67
N SER A 398 -21.38 -13.26 25.77
CA SER A 398 -20.99 -12.88 27.13
C SER A 398 -20.19 -13.95 27.88
N SER A 399 -19.86 -15.09 27.26
CA SER A 399 -19.14 -16.16 27.94
C SER A 399 -17.62 -15.92 27.95
N SER A 400 -17.18 -14.95 28.76
CA SER A 400 -15.76 -14.75 29.11
C SER A 400 -15.19 -15.90 29.97
N LEU A 401 -15.99 -16.93 30.28
CA LEU A 401 -15.62 -18.00 31.19
C LEU A 401 -14.64 -19.00 30.58
N PHE A 402 -14.72 -19.29 29.27
CA PHE A 402 -13.88 -20.32 28.65
C PHE A 402 -12.59 -19.75 28.06
N ILE A 403 -11.44 -20.32 28.42
CA ILE A 403 -10.12 -19.86 27.93
C ILE A 403 -10.02 -19.88 26.40
N GLY A 404 -10.58 -20.90 25.74
CA GLY A 404 -10.56 -21.00 24.28
C GLY A 404 -11.38 -19.91 23.58
N GLU A 405 -12.52 -19.50 24.16
CA GLU A 405 -13.36 -18.42 23.61
C GLU A 405 -12.67 -17.06 23.79
N ARG A 406 -12.09 -16.81 24.97
CA ARG A 406 -11.31 -15.59 25.22
C ARG A 406 -10.11 -15.48 24.28
N SER A 407 -9.40 -16.58 24.05
CA SER A 407 -8.23 -16.61 23.17
C SER A 407 -8.62 -16.33 21.71
N ARG A 408 -9.73 -16.91 21.21
CA ARG A 408 -10.27 -16.58 19.88
C ARG A 408 -10.65 -15.10 19.78
N ARG A 409 -11.30 -14.56 20.81
CA ARG A 409 -11.65 -13.13 20.84
C ARG A 409 -10.42 -12.22 20.78
N VAL A 410 -9.34 -12.54 21.48
CA VAL A 410 -8.08 -11.78 21.40
C VAL A 410 -7.52 -11.79 19.98
N ALA A 411 -7.50 -12.95 19.31
CA ALA A 411 -7.07 -13.04 17.91
C ALA A 411 -7.96 -12.23 16.95
N ASP A 412 -9.29 -12.28 17.14
CA ASP A 412 -10.22 -11.52 16.32
C ASP A 412 -10.07 -10.00 16.55
N LEU A 413 -9.81 -9.55 17.79
CA LEU A 413 -9.51 -8.14 18.09
C LEU A 413 -8.19 -7.67 17.47
N PHE A 414 -7.15 -8.51 17.52
CA PHE A 414 -5.87 -8.24 16.85
C PHE A 414 -6.09 -8.01 15.36
N SER A 415 -6.83 -8.90 14.69
CA SER A 415 -7.12 -8.76 13.27
C SER A 415 -8.03 -7.59 12.92
N LEU A 416 -9.03 -7.27 13.75
CA LEU A 416 -9.86 -6.07 13.55
C LEU A 416 -9.03 -4.77 13.53
N HIS A 417 -7.90 -4.73 14.22
CA HIS A 417 -7.00 -3.58 14.21
C HIS A 417 -6.12 -3.50 12.96
N TYR A 418 -5.50 -4.62 12.56
CA TYR A 418 -4.52 -4.61 11.45
C TYR A 418 -5.14 -4.75 10.05
N MET A 419 -6.28 -5.42 9.90
CA MET A 419 -6.90 -5.68 8.60
C MET A 419 -7.24 -4.41 7.81
N PRO A 420 -7.81 -3.34 8.40
CA PRO A 420 -8.08 -2.10 7.66
C PRO A 420 -6.82 -1.46 7.06
N ALA A 421 -5.66 -1.59 7.72
CA ALA A 421 -4.40 -1.07 7.20
C ALA A 421 -3.92 -1.87 5.97
N ILE A 422 -4.08 -3.19 5.98
CA ILE A 422 -3.77 -4.05 4.83
C ILE A 422 -4.71 -3.72 3.65
N GLU A 423 -6.02 -3.60 3.90
CA GLU A 423 -7.00 -3.19 2.89
C GLU A 423 -6.64 -1.83 2.28
N ALA A 424 -6.31 -0.85 3.12
CA ALA A 424 -5.89 0.48 2.66
C ALA A 424 -4.60 0.43 1.84
N CYS A 425 -3.67 -0.47 2.17
CA CYS A 425 -2.43 -0.65 1.40
C CYS A 425 -2.70 -1.25 0.01
N VAL A 426 -3.56 -2.27 -0.08
CA VAL A 426 -4.00 -2.86 -1.36
C VAL A 426 -4.65 -1.79 -2.24
N GLU A 427 -5.57 -1.02 -1.67
CA GLU A 427 -6.26 0.05 -2.39
C GLU A 427 -5.30 1.18 -2.82
N ALA A 428 -4.36 1.57 -1.95
CA ALA A 428 -3.32 2.55 -2.31
C ALA A 428 -2.46 2.05 -3.48
N GLU A 429 -2.18 0.75 -3.55
CA GLU A 429 -1.45 0.14 -4.67
C GLU A 429 -2.24 0.17 -5.97
N HIS A 430 -3.53 -0.15 -5.93
CA HIS A 430 -4.37 -0.08 -7.12
C HIS A 430 -4.51 1.36 -7.62
N ARG A 431 -4.67 2.31 -6.70
CA ARG A 431 -4.78 3.74 -7.02
C ARG A 431 -3.54 4.28 -7.72
N ILE A 432 -2.34 3.97 -7.22
CA ILE A 432 -1.10 4.40 -7.91
C ILE A 432 -0.96 3.73 -9.29
N GLU A 433 -1.44 2.51 -9.49
CA GLU A 433 -1.42 1.88 -10.81
C GLU A 433 -2.40 2.58 -11.78
N CYS A 434 -3.61 2.96 -11.33
CA CYS A 434 -4.51 3.78 -12.17
C CYS A 434 -3.89 5.12 -12.51
N MET A 435 -3.31 5.82 -11.52
CA MET A 435 -2.65 7.10 -11.76
C MET A 435 -1.48 6.97 -12.77
N LYS A 436 -0.70 5.90 -12.69
CA LYS A 436 0.39 5.60 -13.62
C LYS A 436 -0.10 5.23 -15.02
N ASN A 437 -1.28 4.62 -15.16
CA ASN A 437 -1.94 4.43 -16.46
C ASN A 437 -2.36 5.77 -17.05
N LEU A 438 -2.98 6.65 -16.26
CA LEU A 438 -3.36 8.00 -16.71
C LEU A 438 -2.13 8.83 -17.11
N GLN A 439 -1.03 8.75 -16.37
CA GLN A 439 0.23 9.40 -16.73
C GLN A 439 0.71 8.96 -18.12
N ARG A 440 0.68 7.65 -18.40
CA ARG A 440 1.08 7.10 -19.71
C ARG A 440 0.14 7.52 -20.83
N ILE A 441 -1.16 7.58 -20.55
CA ILE A 441 -2.16 8.08 -21.50
C ILE A 441 -1.89 9.56 -21.82
N SER A 442 -1.65 10.39 -20.81
CA SER A 442 -1.30 11.81 -21.01
C SER A 442 -0.02 11.98 -21.83
N LEU A 443 1.04 11.23 -21.53
CA LEU A 443 2.28 11.26 -22.31
C LEU A 443 2.08 10.75 -23.75
N ALA A 444 1.22 9.74 -23.96
CA ALA A 444 0.85 9.26 -25.29
C ALA A 444 0.06 10.32 -26.08
N MET A 445 -0.82 11.08 -25.43
CA MET A 445 -1.51 12.22 -26.05
C MET A 445 -0.54 13.33 -26.46
N LEU A 446 0.49 13.58 -25.66
CA LEU A 446 1.57 14.52 -26.04
C LEU A 446 2.37 14.02 -27.25
N LEU A 447 2.67 12.73 -27.33
CA LEU A 447 3.33 12.17 -28.52
C LEU A 447 2.45 12.28 -29.78
N TYR A 448 1.16 11.99 -29.64
CA TYR A 448 0.18 12.18 -30.71
C TYR A 448 0.15 13.64 -31.16
N GLU A 449 0.06 14.59 -30.22
CA GLU A 449 0.01 16.02 -30.53
C GLU A 449 1.25 16.48 -31.30
N ARG A 450 2.44 16.02 -30.92
CA ARG A 450 3.68 16.35 -31.64
C ARG A 450 3.72 15.81 -33.07
N GLU A 451 3.06 14.70 -33.34
CA GLU A 451 3.02 14.08 -34.66
C GLU A 451 1.91 14.66 -35.56
N HIS A 452 0.80 15.11 -34.96
CA HIS A 452 -0.40 15.52 -35.67
C HIS A 452 -0.72 17.03 -35.58
N GLY A 453 -0.03 17.78 -34.70
CA GLY A 453 -0.25 19.20 -34.43
C GLY A 453 -1.48 19.52 -33.58
N THR A 454 -2.22 18.49 -33.15
CA THR A 454 -3.42 18.60 -32.30
C THR A 454 -3.54 17.40 -31.38
N LEU A 455 -4.24 17.57 -30.26
CA LEU A 455 -4.70 16.43 -29.46
C LEU A 455 -5.53 15.46 -30.30
N PRO A 456 -5.60 14.17 -29.92
CA PRO A 456 -6.53 13.26 -30.58
C PRO A 456 -7.96 13.80 -30.43
N PRO A 457 -8.79 13.78 -31.50
CA PRO A 457 -10.20 14.09 -31.37
C PRO A 457 -10.86 13.09 -30.41
N ALA A 458 -12.01 13.44 -29.81
CA ALA A 458 -12.75 12.48 -28.99
C ALA A 458 -13.03 11.17 -29.77
N TYR A 459 -13.32 11.35 -31.06
CA TYR A 459 -13.38 10.28 -32.05
C TYR A 459 -13.10 10.80 -33.46
N THR A 460 -12.65 9.91 -34.35
CA THR A 460 -12.55 10.18 -35.80
C THR A 460 -13.91 10.06 -36.48
N VAL A 461 -14.08 10.70 -37.63
CA VAL A 461 -15.30 10.63 -38.44
C VAL A 461 -15.00 10.27 -39.90
N ASP A 462 -15.97 9.68 -40.59
CA ASP A 462 -15.91 9.51 -42.05
C ASP A 462 -16.25 10.80 -42.80
N ALA A 463 -16.24 10.75 -44.14
CA ALA A 463 -16.56 11.90 -44.99
C ALA A 463 -18.01 12.43 -44.82
N ALA A 464 -18.91 11.62 -44.25
CA ALA A 464 -20.28 12.02 -43.94
C ALA A 464 -20.45 12.50 -42.49
N GLY A 465 -19.35 12.58 -41.71
CA GLY A 465 -19.37 12.94 -40.30
C GLY A 465 -19.79 11.80 -39.37
N LYS A 466 -19.85 10.56 -39.85
CA LYS A 466 -20.20 9.41 -39.00
C LYS A 466 -19.01 9.05 -38.10
N PRO A 467 -19.20 8.89 -36.78
CA PRO A 467 -18.16 8.44 -35.85
C PRO A 467 -17.56 7.09 -36.25
N LEU A 468 -16.22 6.99 -36.21
CA LEU A 468 -15.45 5.81 -36.59
C LEU A 468 -14.70 5.21 -35.39
N HIS A 469 -13.70 5.90 -34.83
CA HIS A 469 -12.81 5.33 -33.80
C HIS A 469 -12.59 6.29 -32.64
N SER A 470 -12.64 5.76 -31.41
CA SER A 470 -12.29 6.49 -30.17
C SER A 470 -10.84 6.97 -30.18
N TRP A 471 -10.55 8.08 -29.48
CA TRP A 471 -9.19 8.53 -29.14
C TRP A 471 -8.31 7.39 -28.60
N ARG A 472 -8.88 6.44 -27.84
CA ARG A 472 -8.17 5.28 -27.29
C ARG A 472 -7.57 4.40 -28.38
N VAL A 473 -8.28 4.22 -29.49
CA VAL A 473 -7.78 3.47 -30.64
C VAL A 473 -6.55 4.19 -31.19
N LEU A 474 -6.63 5.51 -31.40
CA LEU A 474 -5.55 6.34 -31.97
C LEU A 474 -4.26 6.32 -31.13
N LEU A 475 -4.36 6.11 -29.82
CA LEU A 475 -3.21 6.10 -28.92
C LEU A 475 -2.48 4.75 -28.82
N LEU A 476 -3.03 3.66 -29.39
CA LEU A 476 -2.42 2.33 -29.29
C LEU A 476 -0.94 2.29 -29.74
N PRO A 477 -0.52 2.93 -30.86
CA PRO A 477 0.89 2.96 -31.26
C PRO A 477 1.82 3.55 -30.20
N TYR A 478 1.36 4.61 -29.53
CA TYR A 478 2.11 5.38 -28.52
C TYR A 478 2.12 4.70 -27.15
N LEU A 479 1.22 3.73 -26.93
CA LEU A 479 1.12 2.92 -25.70
C LEU A 479 1.79 1.55 -25.82
N GLY A 480 2.55 1.31 -26.90
CA GLY A 480 3.25 0.04 -27.15
C GLY A 480 2.36 -1.06 -27.76
N GLU A 481 1.13 -0.74 -28.15
CA GLU A 481 0.13 -1.68 -28.67
C GLU A 481 0.10 -1.76 -30.21
N GLN A 482 1.26 -1.55 -30.86
CA GLN A 482 1.39 -1.55 -32.32
C GLN A 482 0.86 -2.83 -32.97
N LYS A 483 1.03 -3.98 -32.30
CA LYS A 483 0.54 -5.28 -32.79
C LYS A 483 -0.99 -5.33 -32.85
N LEU A 484 -1.69 -4.74 -31.87
CA LEU A 484 -3.15 -4.66 -31.87
C LEU A 484 -3.60 -3.64 -32.92
N TRP A 485 -3.00 -2.45 -32.92
CA TRP A 485 -3.29 -1.38 -33.89
C TRP A 485 -3.24 -1.86 -35.34
N SER A 486 -2.19 -2.60 -35.72
CA SER A 486 -2.01 -3.12 -37.10
C SER A 486 -3.08 -4.11 -37.56
N LYS A 487 -3.91 -4.64 -36.65
CA LYS A 487 -5.01 -5.56 -36.97
C LYS A 487 -6.34 -4.84 -37.17
N LEU A 488 -6.48 -3.61 -36.70
CA LEU A 488 -7.70 -2.81 -36.82
C LEU A 488 -7.81 -2.23 -38.23
N ARG A 489 -9.03 -2.20 -38.78
CA ARG A 489 -9.32 -1.54 -40.07
C ARG A 489 -9.83 -0.14 -39.80
N LEU A 490 -8.96 0.86 -39.97
CA LEU A 490 -9.25 2.27 -39.68
C LEU A 490 -10.11 2.96 -40.76
N ASP A 491 -10.29 2.30 -41.90
CA ASP A 491 -11.20 2.68 -42.98
C ASP A 491 -12.63 2.14 -42.79
N GLU A 492 -12.85 1.29 -41.78
CA GLU A 492 -14.16 0.76 -41.39
C GLU A 492 -14.59 1.33 -40.02
N PRO A 493 -15.89 1.33 -39.68
CA PRO A 493 -16.34 1.69 -38.33
C PRO A 493 -15.78 0.77 -37.23
N TRP A 494 -15.63 1.28 -36.00
CA TRP A 494 -15.19 0.48 -34.84
C TRP A 494 -16.04 -0.77 -34.59
N ASP A 495 -17.31 -0.78 -35.01
CA ASP A 495 -18.27 -1.86 -34.84
C ASP A 495 -18.51 -2.67 -36.13
N SER A 496 -17.61 -2.57 -37.11
CA SER A 496 -17.65 -3.43 -38.30
C SER A 496 -17.53 -4.92 -37.95
N GLU A 497 -17.92 -5.81 -38.86
CA GLU A 497 -17.77 -7.25 -38.66
C GLU A 497 -16.31 -7.63 -38.34
N HIS A 498 -15.34 -6.96 -38.98
CA HIS A 498 -13.93 -7.16 -38.71
C HIS A 498 -13.53 -6.57 -37.36
N ASN A 499 -13.85 -5.30 -37.06
CA ASN A 499 -13.35 -4.63 -35.85
C ASN A 499 -14.01 -5.15 -34.55
N ARG A 500 -15.25 -5.64 -34.61
CA ARG A 500 -15.97 -6.17 -33.43
C ARG A 500 -15.27 -7.30 -32.70
N GLN A 501 -14.46 -8.08 -33.40
CA GLN A 501 -13.72 -9.19 -32.78
C GLN A 501 -12.67 -8.73 -31.75
N PHE A 502 -12.33 -7.43 -31.75
CA PHE A 502 -11.34 -6.86 -30.83
C PHE A 502 -11.97 -6.10 -29.64
N HIS A 503 -13.29 -5.99 -29.57
CA HIS A 503 -13.98 -5.24 -28.50
C HIS A 503 -13.60 -5.76 -27.11
N ASP A 504 -13.48 -7.08 -26.95
CA ASP A 504 -13.16 -7.72 -25.67
C ASP A 504 -11.65 -7.82 -25.37
N VAL A 505 -10.78 -7.25 -26.22
CA VAL A 505 -9.32 -7.28 -25.99
C VAL A 505 -8.97 -6.45 -24.76
N LEU A 506 -8.20 -7.05 -23.86
CA LEU A 506 -7.66 -6.37 -22.68
C LEU A 506 -6.45 -5.52 -23.07
N VAL A 507 -6.62 -4.20 -23.08
CA VAL A 507 -5.50 -3.25 -23.16
C VAL A 507 -5.16 -2.82 -21.73
N SER A 508 -4.03 -3.29 -21.20
CA SER A 508 -3.65 -3.11 -19.78
C SER A 508 -3.64 -1.64 -19.34
N ARG A 509 -3.25 -0.73 -20.25
CA ARG A 509 -3.21 0.72 -20.03
C ARG A 509 -4.58 1.36 -19.86
N TYR A 510 -5.66 0.67 -20.22
CA TYR A 510 -7.03 1.14 -20.04
C TYR A 510 -7.76 0.46 -18.87
N GLN A 511 -7.05 -0.29 -18.03
CA GLN A 511 -7.64 -1.02 -16.91
C GLN A 511 -7.32 -0.35 -15.60
N CYS A 512 -8.36 -0.08 -14.81
CA CYS A 512 -8.19 0.31 -13.42
C CYS A 512 -8.29 -0.94 -12.53
N PRO A 513 -7.30 -1.28 -11.66
CA PRO A 513 -7.31 -2.54 -10.93
C PRO A 513 -8.37 -2.61 -9.82
N SER A 514 -8.90 -1.46 -9.37
CA SER A 514 -10.03 -1.43 -8.42
C SER A 514 -11.40 -1.55 -9.09
N ALA A 515 -11.48 -1.49 -10.43
CA ALA A 515 -12.73 -1.61 -11.16
C ALA A 515 -13.06 -3.06 -11.51
N GLU A 516 -14.29 -3.50 -11.22
CA GLU A 516 -14.82 -4.77 -11.73
C GLU A 516 -15.24 -4.61 -13.20
N LEU A 517 -14.30 -4.85 -14.13
CA LEU A 517 -14.48 -4.65 -15.56
C LEU A 517 -14.71 -5.98 -16.29
N ARG A 518 -15.67 -5.99 -17.23
CA ARG A 518 -15.73 -7.05 -18.23
C ARG A 518 -14.58 -6.87 -19.23
N PRO A 519 -14.14 -7.93 -19.94
CA PRO A 519 -13.20 -7.80 -21.03
C PRO A 519 -13.60 -6.67 -21.99
N GLY A 520 -12.64 -5.85 -22.40
CA GLY A 520 -12.91 -4.72 -23.29
C GLY A 520 -13.47 -3.46 -22.62
N GLN A 521 -13.76 -3.48 -21.32
CA GLN A 521 -14.26 -2.29 -20.64
C GLN A 521 -13.13 -1.42 -20.06
N THR A 522 -13.41 -0.12 -19.90
CA THR A 522 -12.54 0.85 -19.26
C THR A 522 -13.36 1.89 -18.48
N THR A 523 -12.74 2.45 -17.44
CA THR A 523 -13.24 3.58 -16.65
C THR A 523 -12.46 4.86 -16.90
N TYR A 524 -11.57 4.91 -17.90
CA TYR A 524 -10.85 6.13 -18.28
C TYR A 524 -11.54 6.80 -19.46
N SER A 525 -11.79 8.11 -19.36
CA SER A 525 -12.51 8.90 -20.37
C SER A 525 -11.84 10.25 -20.61
N VAL A 526 -12.11 10.81 -21.79
CA VAL A 526 -12.00 12.26 -21.98
C VAL A 526 -13.34 12.90 -21.60
N VAL A 527 -13.32 14.20 -21.28
CA VAL A 527 -14.55 15.00 -21.12
C VAL A 527 -14.83 15.70 -22.43
N VAL A 528 -16.04 15.52 -22.97
CA VAL A 528 -16.45 16.07 -24.27
C VAL A 528 -17.49 17.17 -24.07
N GLY A 529 -17.20 18.34 -24.62
CA GLY A 529 -18.06 19.52 -24.53
C GLY A 529 -17.48 20.72 -25.27
N ASN A 530 -18.24 21.81 -25.34
CA ASN A 530 -17.88 22.97 -26.15
C ASN A 530 -16.70 23.78 -25.59
N ASP A 531 -16.46 23.69 -24.28
CA ASP A 531 -15.37 24.44 -23.62
C ASP A 531 -14.22 23.52 -23.19
N THR A 532 -14.22 22.26 -23.64
CA THR A 532 -13.20 21.25 -23.27
C THR A 532 -12.22 20.99 -24.41
N ALA A 533 -11.10 20.35 -24.11
CA ALA A 533 -10.10 20.01 -25.12
C ALA A 533 -10.56 18.97 -26.16
N PHE A 534 -11.66 18.27 -25.92
CA PHE A 534 -12.13 17.18 -26.77
C PHE A 534 -13.50 17.47 -27.36
N HIS A 535 -13.57 17.45 -28.69
CA HIS A 535 -14.80 17.64 -29.46
C HIS A 535 -15.06 16.45 -30.40
N GLU A 536 -16.26 16.46 -30.96
CA GLU A 536 -16.71 15.52 -31.99
C GLU A 536 -15.93 15.71 -33.29
N GLY A 537 -15.18 14.69 -33.74
CA GLY A 537 -14.57 14.64 -35.07
C GLY A 537 -13.35 15.55 -35.32
N GLU A 538 -13.01 16.46 -34.41
CA GLU A 538 -11.91 17.42 -34.58
C GLU A 538 -10.97 17.45 -33.36
N GLY A 539 -9.66 17.44 -33.61
CA GLY A 539 -8.63 17.64 -32.58
C GLY A 539 -8.31 19.12 -32.39
N LYS A 540 -8.02 19.53 -31.15
CA LYS A 540 -7.64 20.92 -30.82
C LYS A 540 -6.15 21.04 -30.53
N ALA A 541 -5.58 22.22 -30.78
CA ALA A 541 -4.17 22.46 -30.44
C ALA A 541 -4.05 22.64 -28.92
N LEU A 542 -2.95 22.15 -28.32
CA LEU A 542 -2.71 22.36 -26.88
C LEU A 542 -2.53 23.83 -26.51
N ASP A 543 -2.09 24.65 -27.46
CA ASP A 543 -1.91 26.09 -27.32
C ASP A 543 -3.24 26.87 -27.20
N ASP A 544 -4.37 26.23 -27.52
CA ASP A 544 -5.70 26.82 -27.34
C ASP A 544 -6.12 26.86 -25.85
N PHE A 545 -5.36 26.19 -24.96
CA PHE A 545 -5.69 26.01 -23.55
C PHE A 545 -4.57 26.50 -22.62
N GLY A 546 -4.90 26.78 -21.35
CA GLY A 546 -3.94 27.07 -20.28
C GLY A 546 -3.22 25.84 -19.73
N THR A 547 -2.11 26.04 -19.02
CA THR A 547 -1.15 25.00 -18.55
C THR A 547 -1.77 23.94 -17.62
N HIS A 548 -2.88 24.25 -16.97
CA HIS A 548 -3.57 23.36 -16.05
C HIS A 548 -4.85 22.80 -16.69
N LEU A 549 -4.66 21.85 -17.61
CA LEU A 549 -5.73 21.17 -18.33
C LEU A 549 -5.73 19.67 -18.02
N ALA A 550 -6.87 19.15 -17.59
CA ALA A 550 -7.15 17.73 -17.50
C ALA A 550 -7.34 17.16 -18.92
N LEU A 551 -6.61 16.09 -19.24
CA LEU A 551 -6.76 15.39 -20.52
C LEU A 551 -7.61 14.13 -20.38
N VAL A 552 -7.37 13.35 -19.32
CA VAL A 552 -8.03 12.07 -19.10
C VAL A 552 -8.45 11.95 -17.64
N VAL A 553 -9.66 11.47 -17.41
CA VAL A 553 -10.30 11.35 -16.10
C VAL A 553 -10.82 9.93 -15.89
N GLU A 554 -10.97 9.54 -14.63
CA GLU A 554 -11.76 8.36 -14.28
C GLU A 554 -13.26 8.68 -14.28
N ARG A 555 -14.08 7.67 -14.59
CA ARG A 555 -15.54 7.73 -14.51
C ARG A 555 -16.14 6.51 -13.83
N GLN A 556 -17.32 6.72 -13.25
CA GLN A 556 -18.06 5.73 -12.46
C GLN A 556 -18.53 4.52 -13.28
N GLN A 557 -19.14 4.78 -14.42
CA GLN A 557 -19.66 3.72 -15.30
C GLN A 557 -18.57 3.29 -16.29
N ALA A 558 -18.41 1.99 -16.51
CA ALA A 558 -17.46 1.49 -17.51
C ALA A 558 -18.05 1.47 -18.93
N VAL A 559 -17.22 1.72 -19.95
CA VAL A 559 -17.57 1.65 -21.38
C VAL A 559 -16.61 0.76 -22.15
N CYS A 560 -17.01 0.34 -23.35
CA CYS A 560 -16.09 -0.32 -24.27
C CYS A 560 -14.98 0.66 -24.67
N TRP A 561 -13.71 0.24 -24.60
CA TRP A 561 -12.59 1.13 -24.93
C TRP A 561 -12.57 1.55 -26.41
N MET A 562 -13.19 0.78 -27.30
CA MET A 562 -13.29 1.11 -28.74
C MET A 562 -14.48 1.99 -29.08
N ASP A 563 -15.46 2.15 -28.20
CA ASP A 563 -16.69 2.88 -28.48
C ASP A 563 -16.44 4.41 -28.49
N PRO A 564 -16.62 5.08 -29.65
CA PRO A 564 -16.40 6.51 -29.77
C PRO A 564 -17.51 7.38 -29.15
N MET A 565 -18.68 6.81 -28.85
CA MET A 565 -19.89 7.59 -28.52
C MET A 565 -20.19 7.66 -27.02
N SER A 566 -19.44 6.95 -26.20
CA SER A 566 -19.72 6.81 -24.77
C SER A 566 -18.75 7.57 -23.86
N GLU A 567 -18.17 8.66 -24.37
CA GLU A 567 -17.33 9.56 -23.58
C GLU A 567 -18.15 10.38 -22.58
N LEU A 568 -17.48 10.97 -21.60
CA LEU A 568 -18.13 11.68 -20.51
C LEU A 568 -18.59 13.09 -20.96
N PRO A 569 -19.90 13.41 -20.94
CA PRO A 569 -20.36 14.74 -21.32
C PRO A 569 -19.97 15.79 -20.27
N GLN A 570 -19.49 16.96 -20.73
CA GLN A 570 -19.13 18.12 -19.90
C GLN A 570 -20.23 18.50 -18.90
N SER A 571 -21.49 18.50 -19.34
CA SER A 571 -22.65 18.84 -18.49
C SER A 571 -22.85 17.90 -17.29
N ILE A 572 -22.37 16.66 -17.38
CA ILE A 572 -22.39 15.69 -16.28
C ILE A 572 -21.11 15.83 -15.45
N ALA A 573 -19.94 15.99 -16.08
CA ALA A 573 -18.67 16.19 -15.37
C ALA A 573 -18.71 17.42 -14.45
N TYR A 574 -19.38 18.49 -14.86
CA TYR A 574 -19.55 19.73 -14.10
C TYR A 574 -20.40 19.62 -12.83
N GLN A 575 -21.00 18.47 -12.58
CA GLN A 575 -21.74 18.22 -11.33
C GLN A 575 -20.80 17.89 -10.17
N GLY A 576 -19.54 17.58 -10.46
CA GLY A 576 -18.51 17.24 -9.49
C GLY A 576 -18.25 15.74 -9.38
N ILE A 577 -17.28 15.42 -8.54
CA ILE A 577 -16.76 14.07 -8.33
C ILE A 577 -17.75 13.27 -7.48
N ASN A 578 -18.12 12.07 -7.93
CA ASN A 578 -19.04 11.18 -7.22
C ASN A 578 -20.47 11.74 -7.00
N HIS A 579 -20.82 12.84 -7.69
CA HIS A 579 -22.16 13.44 -7.62
C HIS A 579 -23.18 12.80 -8.58
N ASN A 580 -22.70 12.09 -9.61
CA ASN A 580 -23.54 11.43 -10.61
C ASN A 580 -22.97 10.04 -10.97
N ALA A 581 -23.82 9.02 -11.03
CA ALA A 581 -23.42 7.65 -11.37
C ALA A 581 -22.89 7.49 -12.81
N ALA A 582 -23.21 8.43 -13.71
CA ALA A 582 -22.65 8.51 -15.05
C ALA A 582 -21.50 9.53 -15.17
N GLY A 583 -21.13 10.18 -14.06
CA GLY A 583 -20.20 11.30 -14.01
C GLY A 583 -18.75 10.94 -13.69
N LEU A 584 -18.00 11.97 -13.30
CA LEU A 584 -16.66 11.84 -12.74
C LEU A 584 -16.71 11.01 -11.47
N GLY A 585 -15.72 10.13 -11.32
CA GLY A 585 -15.56 9.33 -10.12
C GLY A 585 -14.77 8.07 -10.39
N SER A 586 -14.46 7.35 -9.33
CA SER A 586 -13.67 6.15 -9.44
C SER A 586 -14.11 5.10 -8.41
N PRO A 587 -13.71 3.84 -8.59
CA PRO A 587 -13.79 2.85 -7.53
C PRO A 587 -12.84 3.13 -6.35
N HIS A 588 -11.90 4.09 -6.50
CA HIS A 588 -11.02 4.50 -5.42
C HIS A 588 -11.77 5.37 -4.41
N PRO A 589 -11.69 5.08 -3.10
CA PRO A 589 -12.40 5.87 -2.09
C PRO A 589 -11.97 7.34 -2.06
N GLY A 590 -12.96 8.24 -2.01
CA GLY A 590 -12.78 9.66 -1.68
C GLY A 590 -12.35 10.58 -2.83
N GLY A 591 -12.35 10.12 -4.09
CA GLY A 591 -11.94 10.96 -5.21
C GLY A 591 -11.74 10.23 -6.54
N LEU A 592 -10.91 10.80 -7.42
CA LEU A 592 -10.45 10.15 -8.65
C LEU A 592 -9.04 10.58 -9.04
N ASN A 593 -8.39 9.78 -9.89
CA ASN A 593 -7.16 10.15 -10.58
C ASN A 593 -7.47 10.92 -11.87
N ILE A 594 -6.65 11.94 -12.17
CA ILE A 594 -6.70 12.72 -13.40
C ILE A 594 -5.30 12.77 -14.02
N GLY A 595 -5.22 12.57 -15.34
CA GLY A 595 -4.03 12.81 -16.15
C GLY A 595 -4.12 14.17 -16.83
N PHE A 596 -3.01 14.91 -16.88
CA PHE A 596 -2.97 16.30 -17.30
C PHE A 596 -2.15 16.52 -18.58
N ARG A 597 -2.30 17.71 -19.16
CA ARG A 597 -1.60 18.14 -20.40
C ARG A 597 -0.09 18.18 -20.31
N ASP A 598 0.46 18.26 -19.12
CA ASP A 598 1.90 18.33 -18.89
C ASP A 598 2.54 16.92 -18.76
N GLY A 599 1.76 15.86 -18.95
CA GLY A 599 2.20 14.48 -18.80
C GLY A 599 2.19 13.98 -17.35
N GLY A 600 1.80 14.81 -16.39
CA GLY A 600 1.62 14.40 -14.99
C GLY A 600 0.25 13.77 -14.74
N ALA A 601 0.11 13.09 -13.60
CA ALA A 601 -1.18 12.60 -13.10
C ALA A 601 -1.25 12.74 -11.57
N THR A 602 -2.45 13.03 -11.05
CA THR A 602 -2.68 13.19 -9.61
C THR A 602 -4.02 12.61 -9.18
N PHE A 603 -4.15 12.30 -7.90
CA PHE A 603 -5.43 12.03 -7.26
C PHE A 603 -6.05 13.34 -6.75
N ILE A 604 -7.32 13.58 -7.08
CA ILE A 604 -8.10 14.73 -6.60
C ILE A 604 -9.21 14.23 -5.67
N SER A 605 -9.30 14.86 -4.49
CA SER A 605 -10.35 14.60 -3.51
C SER A 605 -11.73 14.96 -4.06
N GLU A 606 -12.76 14.20 -3.71
CA GLU A 606 -14.15 14.54 -4.01
C GLU A 606 -14.61 15.86 -3.36
N THR A 607 -13.89 16.33 -2.34
CA THR A 607 -14.10 17.63 -1.69
C THR A 607 -13.42 18.79 -2.40
N PHE A 608 -12.76 18.55 -3.54
CA PHE A 608 -12.09 19.59 -4.31
C PHE A 608 -13.11 20.62 -4.83
N GLU A 609 -12.71 21.89 -4.84
CA GLU A 609 -13.60 23.00 -5.17
C GLU A 609 -14.12 22.88 -6.61
N LEU A 610 -15.45 22.85 -6.78
CA LEU A 610 -16.08 22.56 -8.07
C LEU A 610 -15.68 23.55 -9.17
N SER A 611 -15.58 24.84 -8.83
CA SER A 611 -15.15 25.91 -9.76
C SER A 611 -13.74 25.65 -10.30
N LYS A 612 -12.82 25.20 -9.44
CA LYS A 612 -11.45 24.83 -9.82
C LYS A 612 -11.43 23.57 -10.67
N LEU A 613 -12.25 22.57 -10.33
CA LEU A 613 -12.39 21.37 -11.16
C LEU A 613 -12.85 21.71 -12.56
N GLN A 614 -13.88 22.55 -12.70
CA GLN A 614 -14.36 23.02 -14.00
C GLN A 614 -13.25 23.75 -14.76
N GLY A 615 -12.51 24.64 -14.09
CA GLY A 615 -11.34 25.30 -14.70
C GLY A 615 -10.26 24.33 -15.18
N LEU A 616 -10.02 23.22 -14.48
CA LEU A 616 -9.09 22.18 -14.93
C LEU A 616 -9.63 21.43 -16.16
N LEU A 617 -10.93 21.17 -16.24
CA LEU A 617 -11.55 20.50 -17.40
C LEU A 617 -11.55 21.38 -18.65
N ASP A 618 -11.68 22.69 -18.46
CA ASP A 618 -11.74 23.68 -19.55
C ASP A 618 -10.35 24.20 -19.94
N GLY A 619 -9.32 23.88 -19.13
CA GLY A 619 -7.98 24.43 -19.30
C GLY A 619 -7.89 25.94 -19.00
N THR A 620 -8.77 26.47 -18.15
CA THR A 620 -8.79 27.89 -17.74
C THR A 620 -8.27 28.10 -16.31
N ALA A 621 -7.90 27.03 -15.60
CA ALA A 621 -7.36 27.13 -14.26
C ALA A 621 -5.99 27.85 -14.23
N GLU A 622 -5.83 28.76 -13.25
CA GLU A 622 -4.59 29.51 -13.04
C GLU A 622 -3.56 28.77 -12.18
N THR A 623 -3.97 27.75 -11.42
CA THR A 623 -3.08 26.95 -10.55
C THR A 623 -3.63 25.53 -10.35
N ARG A 624 -2.73 24.60 -9.98
CA ARG A 624 -3.04 23.23 -9.55
C ARG A 624 -3.03 23.03 -8.04
N LYS A 625 -3.17 24.10 -7.24
CA LYS A 625 -3.19 23.95 -5.78
C LYS A 625 -4.35 23.02 -5.35
N TRP A 626 -3.97 21.79 -4.99
CA TRP A 626 -4.85 20.67 -4.66
C TRP A 626 -5.61 20.88 -3.34
#